data_AF-A0A161MMN9-F1
#
_entry.id   AF-A0A161MMN9-F1
#
_cell.length_a   1.000
_cell.length_b   1.000
_cell.length_c   1.000
_cell.angle_alpha   90.00
_cell.angle_beta   90.00
_cell.angle_gamma   90.00
#
_symmetry.space_group_name_H-M   'P 1'
#
loop_
_entity.id
_entity.type
_entity.pdbx_description
1 polymer ?
#
loop_
_entity_poly.entity_id
_entity_poly.type
_entity_poly.pdbx_seq_one_letter_code
_entity_poly.pdbx_strand_id
1 'polypeptide(L)'
;LLRTIIKMNLTKHCAIGLIVRLIFIYYGTYQDAVSEVQYTDIDYKVFTDAARYMLNGESPYKRHAFRYSPFFGLFLLPNLLIHQEFGKILFSVCDIFSTYFIHKILLIEGCSEPKSTKWSLFWLYNPLSIVITTRGNADAVAALLVLATLYLFKKGNILGAGFVTWIGYPFTTLSYSV
;
A
#
# COMPACT_ATOMS: atom_id res chain seq x y z
N LEU A 1 18.73 24.19 3.70
CA LEU A 1 18.02 22.92 4.03
C LEU A 1 16.80 22.72 3.14
N LEU A 2 15.69 23.45 3.31
CA LEU A 2 14.45 23.28 2.50
C LEU A 2 14.67 23.39 0.98
N ARG A 3 15.42 24.40 0.51
CA ARG A 3 15.75 24.55 -0.93
C ARG A 3 16.60 23.41 -1.49
N THR A 4 17.42 22.77 -0.66
CA THR A 4 18.27 21.63 -1.05
C THR A 4 17.43 20.37 -1.17
N ILE A 5 16.48 20.16 -0.23
CA ILE A 5 15.56 19.03 -0.22
C ILE A 5 14.70 19.02 -1.49
N ILE A 6 14.19 20.17 -1.91
CA ILE A 6 13.31 20.27 -3.10
C ILE A 6 14.05 19.96 -4.43
N LYS A 7 15.39 20.10 -4.48
CA LYS A 7 16.20 19.83 -5.67
C LYS A 7 16.67 18.37 -5.77
N MET A 8 16.28 17.51 -4.84
CA MET A 8 16.73 16.12 -4.81
C MET A 8 16.02 15.27 -5.87
N ASN A 9 16.70 14.24 -6.38
CA ASN A 9 16.09 13.27 -7.28
C ASN A 9 14.92 12.55 -6.59
N LEU A 10 13.89 12.19 -7.36
CA LEU A 10 12.69 11.50 -6.87
C LEU A 10 13.03 10.26 -6.02
N THR A 11 14.05 9.47 -6.40
CA THR A 11 14.49 8.30 -5.63
C THR A 11 14.89 8.64 -4.19
N LYS A 12 15.56 9.77 -3.97
CA LYS A 12 15.95 10.20 -2.62
C LYS A 12 14.72 10.65 -1.82
N HIS A 13 13.75 11.29 -2.48
CA HIS A 13 12.46 11.58 -1.86
C HIS A 13 11.72 10.31 -1.47
N CYS A 14 11.67 9.28 -2.33
CA CYS A 14 11.07 7.99 -2.01
C CYS A 14 11.73 7.34 -0.78
N ALA A 15 13.06 7.39 -0.68
CA ALA A 15 13.78 6.89 0.50
C ALA A 15 13.39 7.67 1.78
N ILE A 16 13.31 9.00 1.71
CA ILE A 16 12.83 9.83 2.83
C ILE A 16 11.38 9.48 3.18
N GLY A 17 10.51 9.34 2.17
CA GLY A 17 9.09 8.99 2.36
C GLY A 17 8.91 7.62 2.99
N LEU A 18 9.78 6.65 2.68
CA LEU A 18 9.81 5.35 3.35
C LEU A 18 10.26 5.48 4.80
N ILE A 19 11.33 6.23 5.09
CA ILE A 19 11.79 6.48 6.46
C ILE A 19 10.68 7.12 7.30
N VAL A 20 9.99 8.13 6.76
CA VAL A 20 8.83 8.75 7.43
C VAL A 20 7.76 7.71 7.75
N ARG A 21 7.40 6.85 6.79
CA ARG A 21 6.41 5.78 7.03
C ARG A 21 6.86 4.78 8.08
N LEU A 22 8.14 4.39 8.10
CA LEU A 22 8.70 3.52 9.14
C LEU A 22 8.63 4.15 10.53
N ILE A 23 8.89 5.45 10.65
CA ILE A 23 8.72 6.19 11.92
C ILE A 23 7.27 6.16 12.38
N PHE A 24 6.32 6.37 11.46
CA PHE A 24 4.88 6.31 11.76
C PHE A 24 4.41 4.90 12.14
N ILE A 25 4.94 3.85 11.50
CA ILE A 25 4.65 2.45 11.88
C ILE A 25 5.14 2.20 13.32
N TYR A 26 6.39 2.59 13.62
CA TYR A 26 6.93 2.45 14.97
C TYR A 26 6.12 3.23 16.02
N TYR A 27 5.78 4.48 15.71
CA TYR A 27 4.90 5.29 16.55
C TYR A 27 3.52 4.63 16.73
N GLY A 28 2.96 4.06 15.67
CA GLY A 28 1.70 3.33 15.70
C GLY A 28 1.73 2.15 16.66
N THR A 29 2.79 1.34 16.62
CA THR A 29 3.00 0.24 17.58
C THR A 29 3.09 0.75 19.01
N TYR A 30 3.79 1.85 19.25
CA TYR A 30 3.84 2.48 20.58
C TYR A 30 2.45 2.95 21.03
N GLN A 31 1.71 3.67 20.17
CA GLN A 31 0.38 4.16 20.47
C GLN A 31 -0.59 3.02 20.79
N ASP A 32 -0.57 1.94 20.01
CA ASP A 32 -1.42 0.77 20.23
C ASP A 32 -1.17 0.09 21.59
N ALA A 33 0.05 0.21 22.13
CA ALA A 33 0.43 -0.37 23.42
C ALA A 33 0.02 0.49 24.63
N VAL A 34 -0.12 1.82 24.46
CA VAL A 34 -0.34 2.75 25.57
C VAL A 34 -1.70 3.46 25.54
N SER A 35 -2.38 3.46 24.40
CA SER A 35 -3.65 4.17 24.20
C SER A 35 -4.81 3.22 23.99
N GLU A 36 -5.97 3.55 24.56
CA GLU A 36 -7.24 2.90 24.23
C GLU A 36 -7.61 3.11 22.76
N VAL A 37 -7.25 4.26 22.19
CA VAL A 37 -7.51 4.57 20.78
C VAL A 37 -6.41 4.00 19.91
N GLN A 38 -6.74 2.89 19.26
CA GLN A 38 -5.83 2.14 18.41
C GLN A 38 -5.48 2.93 17.14
N TYR A 39 -4.18 3.00 16.86
CA TYR A 39 -3.61 3.46 15.60
C TYR A 39 -3.82 2.43 14.51
N THR A 40 -3.52 1.15 14.75
CA THR A 40 -3.66 0.11 13.72
C THR A 40 -5.09 0.00 13.21
N ASP A 41 -5.24 -0.12 11.88
CA ASP A 41 -6.53 -0.35 11.24
C ASP A 41 -7.13 -1.68 11.70
N ILE A 42 -8.44 -1.70 11.91
CA ILE A 42 -9.14 -2.92 12.35
C ILE A 42 -9.05 -4.02 11.28
N ASP A 43 -9.06 -3.64 10.00
CA ASP A 43 -8.97 -4.59 8.90
C ASP A 43 -7.60 -5.27 8.86
N TYR A 44 -6.53 -4.57 9.27
CA TYR A 44 -5.20 -5.16 9.39
C TYR A 44 -5.17 -6.35 10.37
N LYS A 45 -5.88 -6.21 11.50
CA LYS A 45 -6.04 -7.29 12.49
C LYS A 45 -6.89 -8.43 11.93
N VAL A 46 -7.98 -8.10 11.23
CA VAL A 46 -8.84 -9.09 10.56
C VAL A 46 -8.08 -9.90 9.51
N PHE A 47 -7.24 -9.27 8.69
CA PHE A 47 -6.39 -9.99 7.73
C PHE A 47 -5.37 -10.89 8.40
N THR A 48 -4.72 -10.41 9.47
CA THR A 48 -3.71 -11.17 10.20
C THR A 48 -4.34 -12.38 10.91
N ASP A 49 -5.56 -12.23 11.42
CA ASP A 49 -6.32 -13.34 12.00
C ASP A 49 -6.74 -14.35 10.93
N ALA A 50 -7.21 -13.90 9.77
CA ALA A 50 -7.51 -14.77 8.65
C ALA A 50 -6.27 -15.55 8.17
N ALA A 51 -5.11 -14.89 8.10
CA ALA A 51 -3.83 -15.56 7.83
C ALA A 51 -3.53 -16.68 8.85
N ARG A 52 -3.90 -16.47 10.12
CA ARG A 52 -3.72 -17.47 11.19
C ARG A 52 -4.62 -18.68 11.00
N TYR A 53 -5.88 -18.48 10.66
CA TYR A 53 -6.76 -19.59 10.29
C TYR A 53 -6.19 -20.38 9.12
N MET A 54 -5.71 -19.71 8.07
CA MET A 54 -5.12 -20.37 6.91
C MET A 54 -3.85 -21.15 7.25
N LEU A 55 -2.99 -20.62 8.12
CA LEU A 55 -1.78 -21.30 8.59
C LEU A 55 -2.11 -22.60 9.35
N ASN A 56 -3.25 -22.63 10.05
CA ASN A 56 -3.75 -23.81 10.74
C ASN A 56 -4.53 -24.79 9.84
N GLY A 57 -4.56 -24.55 8.51
CA GLY A 57 -5.32 -25.37 7.57
C GLY A 57 -6.84 -25.11 7.61
N GLU A 58 -7.27 -24.01 8.22
CA GLU A 58 -8.67 -23.64 8.36
C GLU A 58 -9.09 -22.58 7.32
N SER A 59 -10.40 -22.44 7.12
CA SER A 59 -10.95 -21.40 6.26
C SER A 59 -10.74 -20.00 6.88
N PRO A 60 -10.23 -19.00 6.12
CA PRO A 60 -10.08 -17.63 6.62
C PRO A 60 -11.43 -16.98 6.96
N TYR A 61 -12.52 -17.44 6.35
CA TYR A 61 -13.88 -16.97 6.61
C TYR A 61 -14.42 -17.38 7.99
N LYS A 62 -13.72 -18.25 8.73
CA LYS A 62 -14.03 -18.48 10.15
C LYS A 62 -13.72 -17.25 11.00
N ARG A 63 -12.88 -16.34 10.53
CA ARG A 63 -12.67 -15.04 11.18
C ARG A 63 -13.91 -14.17 10.98
N HIS A 64 -14.59 -13.84 12.08
CA HIS A 64 -15.68 -12.87 12.07
C HIS A 64 -15.29 -11.57 11.35
N ALA A 65 -16.20 -10.99 10.57
CA ALA A 65 -15.97 -9.78 9.77
C ALA A 65 -14.89 -9.88 8.67
N PHE A 66 -14.31 -11.05 8.40
CA PHE A 66 -13.47 -11.26 7.22
C PHE A 66 -14.36 -11.37 5.97
N ARG A 67 -14.33 -10.32 5.15
CA ARG A 67 -15.15 -10.15 3.94
C ARG A 67 -14.30 -9.97 2.67
N TYR A 68 -13.04 -10.36 2.75
CA TYR A 68 -12.04 -10.09 1.73
C TYR A 68 -11.67 -11.39 1.02
N SER A 69 -10.98 -11.26 -0.11
CA SER A 69 -10.45 -12.43 -0.80
C SER A 69 -9.44 -13.18 0.09
N PRO A 70 -9.41 -14.53 0.10
CA PRO A 70 -8.43 -15.33 0.85
C PRO A 70 -6.98 -14.98 0.51
N PHE A 71 -6.75 -14.40 -0.68
CA PHE A 71 -5.46 -13.87 -1.07
C PHE A 71 -4.91 -12.84 -0.09
N PHE A 72 -5.75 -12.03 0.58
CA PHE A 72 -5.28 -11.11 1.63
C PHE A 72 -4.68 -11.85 2.84
N GLY A 73 -5.33 -12.93 3.27
CA GLY A 73 -4.81 -13.77 4.36
C GLY A 73 -3.48 -14.43 3.98
N LEU A 74 -3.37 -14.99 2.77
CA LEU A 74 -2.12 -15.56 2.27
C LEU A 74 -1.00 -14.51 2.15
N PHE A 75 -1.32 -13.37 1.57
CA PHE A 75 -0.36 -12.29 1.32
C PHE A 75 0.21 -11.71 2.62
N LEU A 76 -0.57 -11.79 3.71
CA LEU A 76 -0.16 -11.37 5.04
C LEU A 76 0.27 -12.51 5.98
N LEU A 77 0.47 -13.74 5.48
CA LEU A 77 1.12 -14.81 6.25
C LEU A 77 2.46 -14.38 6.89
N PRO A 78 3.32 -13.59 6.22
CA PRO A 78 4.56 -13.14 6.86
C PRO A 78 4.35 -12.26 8.09
N ASN A 79 3.15 -11.72 8.35
CA ASN A 79 2.83 -11.07 9.63
C ASN A 79 3.00 -12.03 10.81
N LEU A 80 2.73 -13.32 10.60
CA LEU A 80 2.83 -14.36 11.62
C LEU A 80 4.21 -15.03 11.64
N LEU A 81 4.84 -15.15 10.46
CA LEU A 81 6.08 -15.90 10.29
C LEU A 81 7.35 -15.07 10.48
N ILE A 82 7.29 -13.77 10.21
CA ILE A 82 8.45 -12.87 10.23
C ILE A 82 8.27 -11.77 11.29
N HIS A 83 7.25 -10.93 11.12
CA HIS A 83 7.00 -9.81 12.02
C HIS A 83 5.57 -9.26 11.83
N GLN A 84 4.87 -8.94 12.92
CA GLN A 84 3.47 -8.47 12.88
C GLN A 84 3.25 -7.21 12.02
N GLU A 85 4.27 -6.36 11.91
CA GLU A 85 4.23 -5.11 11.13
C GLU A 85 4.60 -5.27 9.64
N PHE A 86 4.89 -6.49 9.17
CA PHE A 86 5.32 -6.75 7.80
C PHE A 86 4.37 -6.15 6.77
N GLY A 87 3.06 -6.39 6.92
CA GLY A 87 2.05 -5.86 6.01
C GLY A 87 2.01 -4.33 5.96
N LYS A 88 2.22 -3.64 7.09
CA LYS A 88 2.28 -2.16 7.10
C LYS A 88 3.48 -1.63 6.32
N ILE A 89 4.62 -2.31 6.42
CA ILE A 89 5.82 -2.00 5.62
C ILE A 89 5.54 -2.26 4.13
N LEU A 90 4.92 -3.39 3.81
CA LEU A 90 4.56 -3.76 2.45
C LEU A 90 3.61 -2.73 1.81
N PHE A 91 2.54 -2.34 2.50
CA PHE A 91 1.59 -1.34 2.02
C PHE A 91 2.23 0.04 1.87
N SER A 92 3.12 0.40 2.79
CA SER A 92 3.94 1.61 2.66
C SER A 92 4.80 1.59 1.41
N VAL A 93 5.45 0.45 1.10
CA VAL A 93 6.23 0.28 -0.12
C VAL A 93 5.35 0.36 -1.37
N CYS A 94 4.16 -0.26 -1.36
CA CYS A 94 3.21 -0.15 -2.47
C CYS A 94 2.84 1.30 -2.77
N ASP A 95 2.56 2.11 -1.75
CA ASP A 95 2.25 3.52 -1.92
C ASP A 95 3.45 4.37 -2.42
N ILE A 96 4.68 4.02 -2.04
CA ILE A 96 5.89 4.61 -2.66
C ILE A 96 5.97 4.28 -4.15
N PHE A 97 5.63 3.06 -4.56
CA PHE A 97 5.57 2.70 -5.98
C PHE A 97 4.42 3.42 -6.71
N SER A 98 3.29 3.69 -6.03
CA SER A 98 2.23 4.53 -6.57
C SER A 98 2.74 5.93 -6.92
N THR A 99 3.57 6.55 -6.07
CA THR A 99 4.27 7.81 -6.41
C THR A 99 5.10 7.70 -7.69
N TYR A 100 5.83 6.60 -7.87
CA TYR A 100 6.62 6.38 -9.07
C TYR A 100 5.75 6.29 -10.33
N PHE A 101 4.63 5.55 -10.27
CA PHE A 101 3.72 5.45 -11.41
C PHE A 101 3.02 6.77 -11.71
N ILE A 102 2.61 7.54 -10.69
CA ILE A 102 2.07 8.89 -10.87
C ILE A 102 3.08 9.75 -11.67
N HIS A 103 4.36 9.74 -11.28
CA HIS A 103 5.40 10.48 -12.00
C HIS A 103 5.49 10.06 -13.46
N LYS A 104 5.53 8.75 -13.73
CA LYS A 104 5.65 8.21 -15.08
C LYS A 104 4.44 8.48 -15.95
N ILE A 105 3.23 8.41 -15.40
CA ILE A 105 1.99 8.71 -16.11
C ILE A 105 1.98 10.19 -16.49
N LEU A 106 2.29 11.10 -15.56
CA LEU A 106 2.33 12.54 -15.85
C LEU A 106 3.30 12.89 -16.99
N LEU A 107 4.45 12.21 -17.05
CA LEU A 107 5.38 12.37 -18.17
C LEU A 107 4.81 11.89 -19.52
N ILE A 108 4.07 10.79 -19.52
CA ILE A 108 3.41 10.29 -20.73
C ILE A 108 2.29 11.26 -21.19
N GLU A 109 1.59 11.90 -20.26
CA GLU A 109 0.60 12.95 -20.57
C GLU A 109 1.24 14.27 -21.06
N GLY A 110 2.57 14.36 -21.16
CA GLY A 110 3.27 15.56 -21.64
C GLY A 110 3.49 16.63 -20.57
N CYS A 111 3.34 16.31 -19.28
CA CYS A 111 3.76 17.23 -18.22
C CYS A 111 5.28 17.39 -18.19
N SER A 112 5.77 18.60 -17.88
CA SER A 112 7.19 18.83 -17.71
C SER A 112 7.75 18.13 -16.48
N GLU A 113 9.02 17.70 -16.51
CA GLU A 113 9.69 17.01 -15.39
C GLU A 113 9.51 17.70 -14.02
N PRO A 114 9.60 19.05 -13.90
CA PRO A 114 9.38 19.72 -12.63
C PRO A 114 7.93 19.63 -12.15
N LYS A 115 6.94 19.69 -13.05
CA LYS A 115 5.52 19.55 -12.71
C LYS A 115 5.20 18.12 -12.30
N SER A 116 5.69 17.13 -13.05
CA SER A 116 5.51 15.71 -12.73
C SER A 116 6.10 15.37 -11.37
N THR A 117 7.31 15.87 -11.09
CA THR A 117 7.97 15.70 -9.78
C THR A 117 7.12 16.35 -8.68
N LYS A 118 6.68 17.61 -8.85
CA LYS A 118 5.89 18.33 -7.84
C LYS A 118 4.63 17.56 -7.43
N TRP A 119 3.85 17.07 -8.40
CA TRP A 119 2.61 16.35 -8.11
C TRP A 119 2.84 14.96 -7.54
N SER A 120 3.90 14.29 -7.95
CA SER A 120 4.30 13.01 -7.36
C SER A 120 4.73 13.17 -5.90
N LEU A 121 5.48 14.24 -5.59
CA LEU A 121 5.85 14.59 -4.22
C LEU A 121 4.64 15.01 -3.38
N PHE A 122 3.65 15.68 -3.98
CA PHE A 122 2.39 15.99 -3.31
C PHE A 122 1.68 14.73 -2.83
N TRP A 123 1.67 13.65 -3.63
CA TRP A 123 1.17 12.35 -3.17
C TRP A 123 2.07 11.73 -2.10
N LEU A 124 3.38 11.68 -2.33
CA LEU A 124 4.36 11.02 -1.45
C LEU A 124 4.36 11.56 -0.01
N TYR A 125 4.12 12.85 0.14
CA TYR A 125 4.09 13.55 1.42
C TYR A 125 2.66 13.91 1.87
N ASN A 126 1.64 13.33 1.23
CA ASN A 126 0.26 13.50 1.66
C ASN A 126 0.07 12.81 3.03
N PRO A 127 -0.27 13.55 4.11
CA PRO A 127 -0.44 12.97 5.44
C PRO A 127 -1.53 11.89 5.46
N LEU A 128 -2.56 12.00 4.63
CA LEU A 128 -3.63 11.01 4.55
C LEU A 128 -3.12 9.67 3.98
N SER A 129 -2.36 9.69 2.89
CA SER A 129 -1.77 8.47 2.31
C SER A 129 -0.76 7.83 3.28
N ILE A 130 0.09 8.65 3.92
CA ILE A 130 1.03 8.17 4.94
C ILE A 130 0.24 7.43 6.03
N VAL A 131 -0.76 8.07 6.64
CA VAL A 131 -1.52 7.46 7.73
C VAL A 131 -2.25 6.20 7.29
N ILE A 132 -2.94 6.20 6.14
CA ILE A 132 -3.68 5.01 5.67
C ILE A 132 -2.74 3.80 5.53
N THR A 133 -1.58 4.00 4.89
CA THR A 133 -0.61 2.92 4.66
C THR A 133 0.06 2.44 5.94
N THR A 134 0.43 3.36 6.83
CA THR A 134 1.12 3.03 8.08
C THR A 134 0.18 2.50 9.16
N ARG A 135 -1.14 2.72 9.05
CA ARG A 135 -2.15 2.03 9.87
C ARG A 135 -2.38 0.58 9.45
N GLY A 136 -1.91 0.18 8.27
CA GLY A 136 -2.06 -1.19 7.76
C GLY A 136 -3.27 -1.39 6.85
N ASN A 137 -3.81 -0.33 6.24
CA ASN A 137 -4.85 -0.50 5.22
C ASN A 137 -4.22 -0.90 3.87
N ALA A 138 -4.78 -1.93 3.25
CA ALA A 138 -4.29 -2.52 2.02
C ALA A 138 -4.76 -1.83 0.72
N ASP A 139 -5.55 -0.75 0.81
CA ASP A 139 -5.99 0.08 -0.32
C ASP A 139 -4.81 0.56 -1.19
N ALA A 140 -3.62 0.72 -0.59
CA ALA A 140 -2.39 1.05 -1.29
C ALA A 140 -1.99 0.03 -2.35
N VAL A 141 -2.30 -1.26 -2.14
CA VAL A 141 -2.04 -2.34 -3.11
C VAL A 141 -2.96 -2.17 -4.32
N ALA A 142 -4.26 -1.96 -4.08
CA ALA A 142 -5.23 -1.73 -5.14
C ALA A 142 -4.89 -0.46 -5.94
N ALA A 143 -4.57 0.64 -5.28
CA ALA A 143 -4.15 1.89 -5.92
C ALA A 143 -2.91 1.70 -6.81
N LEU A 144 -1.91 0.97 -6.33
CA LEU A 144 -0.71 0.64 -7.10
C LEU A 144 -1.07 -0.13 -8.39
N LEU A 145 -1.91 -1.16 -8.27
CA LEU A 145 -2.30 -2.00 -9.41
C LEU A 145 -3.10 -1.23 -10.46
N VAL A 146 -3.98 -0.32 -10.05
CA VAL A 146 -4.71 0.57 -10.95
C VAL A 146 -3.75 1.51 -11.68
N LEU A 147 -2.80 2.13 -10.96
CA LEU A 147 -1.80 3.01 -11.56
C LEU A 147 -0.86 2.26 -12.52
N ALA A 148 -0.43 1.06 -12.15
CA ALA A 148 0.39 0.21 -13.01
C ALA A 148 -0.37 -0.18 -14.29
N THR A 149 -1.65 -0.52 -14.18
CA THR A 149 -2.54 -0.80 -15.33
C THR A 149 -2.63 0.41 -16.25
N LEU A 150 -2.92 1.59 -15.69
CA LEU A 150 -3.03 2.83 -16.46
C LEU A 150 -1.72 3.18 -17.18
N TYR A 151 -0.58 3.03 -16.50
CA TYR A 151 0.74 3.23 -17.09
C TYR A 151 1.02 2.29 -18.27
N LEU A 152 0.72 0.99 -18.13
CA LEU A 152 0.91 0.01 -19.20
C LEU A 152 -0.02 0.28 -20.39
N PHE A 153 -1.27 0.62 -20.11
CA PHE A 153 -2.25 0.99 -21.12
C PHE A 153 -1.78 2.22 -21.92
N LYS A 154 -1.30 3.26 -21.23
CA LYS A 154 -0.76 4.49 -21.85
C LYS A 154 0.50 4.25 -22.68
N LYS A 155 1.26 3.17 -22.39
CA LYS A 155 2.38 2.72 -23.22
C LYS A 155 1.98 1.85 -24.42
N GLY A 156 0.69 1.57 -24.62
CA GLY A 156 0.20 0.65 -25.64
C GLY A 156 0.38 -0.83 -25.31
N ASN A 157 0.83 -1.17 -24.10
CA ASN A 157 0.97 -2.57 -23.65
C ASN A 157 -0.35 -3.06 -23.06
N ILE A 158 -1.30 -3.36 -23.94
CA ILE A 158 -2.65 -3.79 -23.56
C ILE A 158 -2.65 -5.16 -22.86
N LEU A 159 -1.82 -6.10 -23.33
CA LEU A 159 -1.70 -7.43 -22.71
C LEU A 159 -1.18 -7.33 -21.28
N GLY A 160 -0.13 -6.52 -21.05
CA GLY A 160 0.39 -6.26 -19.72
C GLY A 160 -0.63 -5.58 -18.81
N ALA A 161 -1.37 -4.59 -19.33
CA ALA A 161 -2.43 -3.92 -18.57
C ALA A 161 -3.55 -4.90 -18.16
N GLY A 162 -3.98 -5.77 -19.07
CA GLY A 162 -4.96 -6.82 -18.79
C GLY A 162 -4.47 -7.82 -17.74
N PHE A 163 -3.21 -8.25 -17.83
CA PHE A 163 -2.60 -9.16 -16.86
C PHE A 163 -2.52 -8.55 -15.45
N VAL A 164 -2.06 -7.29 -15.33
CA VAL A 164 -1.99 -6.59 -14.04
C VAL A 164 -3.38 -6.39 -13.44
N THR A 165 -4.38 -6.07 -14.27
CA THR A 165 -5.79 -5.96 -13.83
C THR A 165 -6.30 -7.28 -13.29
N TRP A 166 -6.02 -8.38 -13.99
CA TRP A 166 -6.42 -9.73 -13.57
C TRP A 166 -5.79 -10.13 -12.23
N ILE A 167 -4.49 -9.87 -12.04
CA ILE A 167 -3.81 -10.08 -10.74
C ILE A 167 -4.41 -9.19 -9.66
N GLY A 168 -4.85 -7.98 -10.00
CA GLY A 168 -5.39 -7.03 -9.03
C GLY A 168 -6.83 -7.31 -8.61
N TYR A 169 -7.58 -8.07 -9.39
CA TYR A 169 -8.99 -8.37 -9.13
C TYR A 169 -9.26 -8.84 -7.69
N PRO A 170 -8.52 -9.81 -7.11
CA PRO A 170 -8.75 -10.28 -5.73
C PRO A 170 -8.58 -9.21 -4.66
N PHE A 171 -7.78 -8.17 -4.93
CA PHE A 171 -7.52 -7.08 -3.99
C PHE A 171 -8.60 -5.99 -4.02
N THR A 172 -9.48 -6.00 -5.04
CA THR A 172 -10.52 -4.98 -5.24
C THR A 172 -11.93 -5.47 -4.93
N THR A 173 -12.12 -6.78 -4.77
CA THR A 173 -13.43 -7.38 -4.52
C THR A 173 -13.64 -7.73 -3.06
N LEU A 174 -14.78 -7.31 -2.50
CA LEU A 174 -15.29 -7.87 -1.26
C LEU A 174 -15.93 -9.22 -1.56
N SER A 175 -15.43 -10.28 -0.91
CA SER A 175 -16.05 -11.59 -0.92
C SER A 175 -17.20 -11.55 0.08
N TYR A 176 -18.40 -11.21 -0.38
CA TYR A 176 -19.62 -11.45 0.39
C TYR A 176 -19.90 -12.96 0.38
N SER A 177 -19.30 -13.69 1.32
CA SER A 177 -19.83 -15.00 1.70
C SER A 177 -21.07 -14.75 2.56
N VAL A 178 -22.25 -14.98 1.96
CA VAL A 178 -23.53 -15.13 2.66
C VAL A 178 -23.46 -16.35 3.57
#